data_AF-A0A1C5NNS3-F1
#
_entry.id   AF-A0A1C5NNS3-F1
#
_cell.length_a   1.000
_cell.length_b   1.000
_cell.length_c   1.000
_cell.angle_alpha   90.00
_cell.angle_beta   90.00
_cell.angle_gamma   90.00
#
_symmetry.space_group_name_H-M   'P 1'
#
loop_
_entity.id
_entity.type
_entity.pdbx_description
1 polymer ?
#
loop_
_entity_poly.entity_id
_entity_poly.type
_entity_poly.pdbx_seq_one_letter_code
_entity_poly.pdbx_strand_id
1 'polypeptide(L)'
;MKVEVFEDEQFYICHDGRELREKSHANIQSERGILKRQTRSIQTEGHFGEIKENENFRRFNYRSADKVYKEFMLYAIGRNINKYYRFLNEKLKKFEGKTTEKTA
;
A
#
# COMPACT_ATOMS: atom_id res chain seq x y z
N MET A 1 -3.80 5.06 -26.75
CA MET A 1 -5.25 5.07 -26.48
C MET A 1 -5.89 5.85 -27.60
N LYS A 2 -6.76 5.22 -28.39
CA LYS A 2 -7.45 5.89 -29.50
C LYS A 2 -8.90 6.14 -29.08
N VAL A 3 -9.42 7.30 -29.45
CA VAL A 3 -10.83 7.65 -29.27
C VAL A 3 -11.53 7.33 -30.57
N GLU A 4 -12.59 6.53 -30.49
CA GLU A 4 -13.47 6.22 -31.61
C GLU A 4 -14.90 6.64 -31.26
N VAL A 5 -15.69 6.99 -32.27
CA VAL A 5 -17.09 7.41 -32.10
C VAL A 5 -17.99 6.37 -32.72
N PHE A 6 -18.95 5.87 -31.95
CA PHE A 6 -19.99 4.96 -32.42
C PHE A 6 -21.33 5.49 -31.89
N GLU A 7 -22.31 5.71 -32.78
CA GLU A 7 -23.64 6.24 -32.45
C GLU A 7 -23.59 7.49 -31.53
N ASP A 8 -22.75 8.46 -31.90
CA ASP A 8 -22.52 9.72 -31.16
C ASP A 8 -21.90 9.58 -29.76
N GLU A 9 -21.55 8.37 -29.33
CA GLU A 9 -20.83 8.11 -28.09
C GLU A 9 -19.32 7.92 -28.33
N GLN A 10 -18.50 8.62 -27.54
CA GLN A 10 -17.05 8.48 -27.57
C GLN A 10 -16.61 7.29 -26.72
N PHE A 11 -15.95 6.32 -27.34
CA PHE A 11 -15.37 5.17 -26.66
C PHE A 11 -13.84 5.16 -26.77
N TYR A 12 -13.20 4.68 -25.70
CA TYR A 12 -11.76 4.54 -25.64
C TYR A 12 -11.36 3.10 -25.87
N ILE A 13 -10.64 2.84 -26.97
CA ILE A 13 -10.11 1.51 -27.25
C ILE A 13 -8.62 1.46 -26.90
N CYS A 14 -8.27 0.51 -26.02
CA CYS A 14 -6.90 0.17 -25.69
C CYS A 14 -6.47 -1.05 -26.50
N HIS A 15 -5.91 -0.84 -27.69
CA HIS A 15 -5.48 -1.92 -28.57
C HIS A 15 -4.39 -2.80 -27.93
N ASP A 16 -3.50 -2.20 -27.13
CA ASP A 16 -2.38 -2.91 -26.48
C ASP A 16 -2.74 -3.51 -25.12
N GLY A 17 -4.02 -3.44 -24.72
CA GLY A 17 -4.45 -3.78 -23.37
C GLY A 17 -4.13 -5.23 -22.96
N ARG A 18 -4.22 -6.17 -23.91
CA ARG A 18 -3.87 -7.59 -23.69
C ARG A 18 -2.39 -7.77 -23.42
N GLU A 19 -1.52 -7.20 -24.26
CA GLU A 19 -0.07 -7.30 -24.10
C GLU A 19 0.41 -6.64 -22.80
N LEU A 20 -0.13 -5.47 -22.46
CA LEU A 20 0.19 -4.77 -21.21
C LEU A 20 -0.22 -5.60 -19.99
N ARG A 21 -1.36 -6.30 -20.07
CA ARG A 21 -1.81 -7.19 -19.01
C ARG A 21 -0.87 -8.39 -18.83
N GLU A 22 -0.43 -9.01 -19.92
CA GLU A 22 0.52 -10.13 -19.89
C GLU A 22 1.89 -9.69 -19.33
N LYS A 23 2.42 -8.54 -19.79
CA LYS A 23 3.65 -7.95 -19.26
C LYS A 23 3.54 -7.65 -17.76
N SER A 24 2.42 -7.08 -17.33
CA SER A 24 2.14 -6.84 -15.90
C SER A 24 2.11 -8.15 -15.10
N HIS A 25 1.42 -9.16 -15.62
CA HIS A 25 1.31 -10.47 -14.98
C HIS A 25 2.68 -11.15 -14.83
N ALA A 26 3.49 -11.16 -15.89
CA ALA A 26 4.87 -11.66 -15.85
C ALA A 26 5.73 -10.90 -14.83
N ASN A 27 5.62 -9.57 -14.77
CA ASN A 27 6.34 -8.75 -13.80
C ASN A 27 5.95 -9.07 -12.35
N ILE A 28 4.66 -9.28 -12.08
CA ILE A 28 4.14 -9.59 -10.74
C ILE A 28 4.57 -10.99 -10.28
N GLN A 29 4.62 -11.95 -11.21
CA GLN A 29 5.02 -13.34 -10.95
C GLN A 29 6.52 -13.57 -10.95
N SER A 30 7.32 -12.66 -11.50
CA SER A 30 8.77 -12.70 -11.37
C SER A 30 9.21 -12.75 -9.90
N GLU A 31 10.37 -13.33 -9.62
CA GLU A 31 10.95 -13.39 -8.27
C GLU A 31 11.04 -12.00 -7.62
N ARG A 32 11.49 -11.00 -8.39
CA ARG A 32 11.52 -9.59 -7.97
C ARG A 32 10.12 -9.06 -7.65
N GLY A 33 9.12 -9.42 -8.44
CA GLY A 33 7.72 -9.03 -8.23
C GLY A 33 7.12 -9.66 -6.98
N ILE A 34 7.39 -10.95 -6.74
CA ILE A 34 6.98 -11.66 -5.53
C ILE A 34 7.60 -11.00 -4.29
N LEU A 35 8.90 -10.73 -4.30
CA LEU A 35 9.59 -10.07 -3.20
C LEU A 35 8.97 -8.70 -2.88
N LYS A 36 8.78 -7.85 -3.90
CA LYS A 36 8.14 -6.53 -3.73
C LYS A 36 6.72 -6.63 -3.16
N ARG A 37 5.93 -7.64 -3.58
CA ARG A 37 4.59 -7.87 -3.03
C ARG A 37 4.63 -8.25 -1.55
N GLN A 38 5.53 -9.14 -1.17
CA GLN A 38 5.72 -9.52 0.23
C GLN A 38 6.15 -8.30 1.07
N THR A 39 7.10 -7.50 0.59
CA THR A 39 7.53 -6.27 1.27
C THR A 39 6.37 -5.29 1.45
N ARG A 40 5.54 -5.08 0.41
CA ARG A 40 4.38 -4.19 0.48
C ARG A 40 3.36 -4.66 1.53
N SER A 41 3.11 -5.96 1.59
CA SER A 41 2.17 -6.55 2.56
C SER A 41 2.65 -6.33 4.00
N ILE A 42 3.96 -6.49 4.24
CA ILE A 42 4.56 -6.35 5.58
C ILE A 42 4.67 -4.88 6.00
N GLN A 43 5.19 -4.01 5.12
CA GLN A 43 5.52 -2.64 5.49
C GLN A 43 4.34 -1.70 5.27
N THR A 44 3.89 -1.58 4.02
CA THR A 44 2.96 -0.53 3.59
C THR A 44 1.52 -0.84 4.00
N GLU A 45 1.03 -2.04 3.66
CA GLU A 45 -0.35 -2.45 3.95
C GLU A 45 -0.58 -2.58 5.45
N GLY A 46 0.34 -3.25 6.17
CA GLY A 46 0.29 -3.34 7.62
C GLY A 46 0.24 -1.97 8.30
N HIS A 47 1.04 -1.00 7.84
CA HIS A 47 0.98 0.36 8.37
C HIS A 47 -0.41 0.98 8.16
N PHE A 48 -0.90 0.98 6.92
CA PHE A 48 -2.21 1.56 6.60
C PHE A 48 -3.36 0.90 7.36
N GLY A 49 -3.27 -0.40 7.68
CA GLY A 49 -4.23 -1.10 8.52
C GLY A 49 -4.34 -0.47 9.92
N GLU A 50 -3.21 -0.27 10.61
CA GLU A 50 -3.24 0.37 11.93
C GLU A 50 -3.71 1.83 11.84
N ILE A 51 -3.31 2.57 10.80
CA ILE A 51 -3.74 3.98 10.61
C ILE A 51 -5.27 4.05 10.50
N LYS A 52 -5.86 3.21 9.65
CA LYS A 52 -7.28 3.29 9.33
C LYS A 52 -8.14 2.73 10.46
N GLU A 53 -7.85 1.51 10.92
CA GLU A 53 -8.70 0.83 11.89
C GLU A 53 -8.31 1.12 13.34
N ASN A 54 -7.04 0.99 13.70
CA ASN A 54 -6.65 1.16 15.11
C ASN A 54 -6.64 2.63 15.54
N GLU A 55 -6.29 3.54 14.62
CA GLU A 55 -6.24 4.98 14.90
C GLU A 55 -7.48 5.73 14.37
N ASN A 56 -8.44 5.02 13.77
CA ASN A 56 -9.68 5.59 13.23
C ASN A 56 -9.48 6.75 12.24
N PHE A 57 -8.36 6.76 11.50
CA PHE A 57 -8.11 7.79 10.51
C PHE A 57 -8.97 7.56 9.27
N ARG A 58 -10.02 8.37 9.09
CA ARG A 58 -10.96 8.23 7.96
C ARG A 58 -10.75 9.27 6.85
N ARG A 59 -10.29 10.48 7.17
CA ARG A 59 -10.05 11.54 6.18
C ARG A 59 -9.01 12.54 6.66
N PHE A 60 -8.34 13.17 5.69
CA PHE A 60 -7.56 14.39 5.94
C PHE A 60 -8.48 15.57 6.23
N ASN A 61 -7.98 16.47 7.08
CA ASN A 61 -8.67 17.71 7.41
C ASN A 61 -8.43 18.77 6.33
N TYR A 62 -7.23 18.82 5.76
CA TYR A 62 -6.89 19.75 4.71
C TYR A 62 -7.25 19.24 3.31
N ARG A 63 -7.36 20.16 2.33
CA ARG A 63 -7.78 19.85 0.95
C ARG A 63 -6.66 20.00 -0.09
N SER A 64 -5.78 20.98 0.07
CA SER A 64 -4.67 21.20 -0.85
C SER A 64 -3.56 20.17 -0.62
N ALA A 65 -2.97 19.65 -1.69
CA ALA A 65 -1.92 18.63 -1.65
C ALA A 65 -0.79 18.98 -0.66
N ASP A 66 -0.29 20.21 -0.69
CA ASP A 66 0.80 20.65 0.21
C ASP A 66 0.43 20.59 1.69
N LYS A 67 -0.83 20.90 2.03
CA LYS A 67 -1.32 20.87 3.41
C LYS A 67 -1.60 19.44 3.86
N VAL A 68 -2.18 18.62 2.98
CA VAL A 68 -2.38 17.18 3.21
C VAL A 68 -1.03 16.49 3.44
N TYR A 69 -0.01 16.85 2.65
CA TYR A 69 1.35 16.33 2.81
C TYR A 69 1.93 16.66 4.19
N LYS A 70 1.80 17.91 4.65
CA LYS A 70 2.27 18.33 5.98
C LYS A 70 1.49 17.65 7.12
N GLU A 71 0.17 17.52 6.98
CA GLU A 71 -0.68 16.78 7.92
C GLU A 71 -0.22 15.32 8.04
N PHE A 72 0.02 14.67 6.90
CA PHE A 72 0.49 13.30 6.88
C PHE A 72 1.91 13.14 7.43
N MET A 73 2.81 14.10 7.18
CA MET A 73 4.15 14.11 7.78
C MET A 73 4.10 14.15 9.30
N LEU A 74 3.29 15.05 9.86
CA LEU A 74 3.14 15.17 11.32
C LEU A 74 2.59 13.88 11.93
N TYR A 75 1.61 13.29 11.26
CA TYR A 75 1.04 12.00 11.62
C TYR A 75 2.09 10.88 11.63
N ALA A 76 2.90 10.77 10.57
CA ALA A 76 3.95 9.77 10.47
C ALA A 76 5.00 9.89 11.59
N ILE A 77 5.38 11.13 11.95
CA ILE A 77 6.29 11.39 13.08
C ILE A 77 5.66 10.94 14.39
N GLY A 78 4.42 11.35 14.67
CA GLY A 78 3.71 10.97 15.90
C GLY A 78 3.59 9.45 16.05
N ARG A 79 3.30 8.75 14.95
CA ARG A 79 3.25 7.29 14.92
C ARG A 79 4.60 6.64 15.20
N ASN A 80 5.68 7.14 14.60
CA ASN A 80 7.03 6.62 14.85
C ASN A 80 7.43 6.78 16.33
N ILE A 81 7.11 7.93 16.94
CA ILE A 81 7.33 8.17 18.37
C ILE A 81 6.51 7.20 19.22
N ASN A 82 5.22 7.03 18.91
CA ASN A 82 4.36 6.11 19.66
C ASN A 82 4.83 4.65 19.53
N LYS A 83 5.28 4.24 18.34
CA LYS A 83 5.87 2.91 18.12
C LYS A 83 7.12 2.71 18.98
N TYR A 84 8.00 3.71 19.03
CA TYR A 84 9.19 3.68 19.88
C TYR A 84 8.83 3.62 21.37
N TYR A 85 7.87 4.43 21.82
CA TYR A 85 7.37 4.39 23.20
C TYR A 85 6.80 3.02 23.58
N ARG A 86 6.01 2.39 22.70
CA ARG A 86 5.46 1.05 22.93
C ARG A 86 6.55 -0.02 22.98
N PHE A 87 7.64 0.16 22.22
CA PHE A 87 8.80 -0.72 22.26
C PHE A 87 9.55 -0.61 23.59
N LEU A 88 9.79 0.61 24.08
CA LEU A 88 10.44 0.85 25.37
C LEU A 88 9.65 0.29 26.57
N ASN A 89 8.32 0.34 26.50
CA ASN A 89 7.45 -0.19 27.56
C ASN A 89 7.10 -1.67 27.38
N GLU A 90 7.84 -2.41 26.54
CA GLU A 90 7.65 -3.85 26.27
C GLU A 90 6.26 -4.25 25.76
N LYS A 91 5.42 -3.28 25.36
CA LYS A 91 4.11 -3.49 24.75
C LYS A 91 4.22 -3.98 23.30
N LEU A 92 5.38 -3.80 22.70
CA LEU A 92 5.74 -4.28 21.36
C LEU A 92 7.07 -5.02 21.44
N LYS A 93 7.13 -6.22 20.88
CA LYS A 93 8.36 -7.01 20.77
C LYS A 93 8.90 -6.98 19.34
N LYS A 94 10.21 -7.16 19.19
CA LYS A 94 10.78 -7.42 17.86
C LYS A 94 10.19 -8.73 17.35
N PHE A 95 9.88 -8.75 16.06
CA PHE A 95 9.47 -9.98 15.40
C PHE A 95 10.69 -10.88 15.25
N GLU A 96 10.67 -12.06 15.87
CA GLU A 96 11.78 -13.01 15.88
C GLU A 96 11.71 -14.05 14.74
N GLY A 97 10.72 -13.93 13.85
CA GLY A 97 10.45 -14.91 12.80
C GLY A 97 9.21 -15.73 13.08
N LYS A 98 8.71 -16.44 12.06
CA LYS A 98 7.68 -17.46 12.26
C LYS A 98 8.37 -18.72 12.73
N THR A 99 7.94 -19.30 13.85
CA THR A 99 8.30 -20.67 14.22
C THR A 99 7.79 -21.58 13.11
N THR A 100 8.67 -22.32 12.45
CA THR A 100 8.29 -23.34 11.46
C THR A 100 7.65 -24.50 12.19
N GLU A 101 6.37 -24.39 12.53
CA GLU A 101 5.56 -25.59 12.76
C GLU A 101 5.38 -26.25 11.40
N LYS A 102 6.23 -27.25 11.14
CA LYS A 102 6.03 -28.18 10.02
C LYS A 102 4.68 -28.84 10.27
N THR A 103 3.66 -28.45 9.51
CA THR A 103 2.40 -29.19 9.45
C THR A 103 2.75 -30.61 9.00
N ALA A 104 2.50 -31.58 9.87
CA ALA A 104 2.70 -33.01 9.63
C ALA A 104 1.74 -33.54 8.55
#